data_AF-A0A8S1PG12-F1
#
_entry.id   AF-A0A8S1PG12-F1
#
_cell.length_a   1.000
_cell.length_b   1.000
_cell.length_c   1.000
_cell.angle_alpha   90.00
_cell.angle_beta   90.00
_cell.angle_gamma   90.00
#
_symmetry.space_group_name_H-M   'P 1'
#
loop_
_entity.id
_entity.type
_entity.pdbx_description
1 polymer ?
#
loop_
_entity_poly.entity_id
_entity_poly.type
_entity_poly.pdbx_seq_one_letter_code
_entity_poly.pdbx_strand_id
1 'polypeptide(L)'
;MAEEYDEEFGELGLVIGDFNIPSRASDLPPQFKELLVPNKVQYVFCTGNVGNRETTDWLKTLSGNTHIVKGDFDETKEIPETKIIQIGSWKLALLHGHQIVPAGDDETLYTFLREMEADVLVTGHTGIAKVSAVEKKYIINPGSVTGSFNGTQSSIPSFLILEFKKEKIQVFIYTFDGEVKIDKQELPFQK
;
A
#
# COMPACT_ATOMS: atom_id res chain seq x y z
N MET A 1 -13.13 -27.54 -29.29
CA MET A 1 -12.52 -26.27 -28.87
C MET A 1 -13.50 -25.64 -27.90
N ALA A 2 -13.33 -25.89 -26.61
CA ALA A 2 -13.98 -25.08 -25.59
C ALA A 2 -13.09 -23.85 -25.43
N GLU A 3 -13.66 -22.68 -25.69
CA GLU A 3 -13.03 -21.42 -25.30
C GLU A 3 -13.01 -21.41 -23.76
N GLU A 4 -11.83 -21.59 -23.18
CA GLU A 4 -11.60 -21.40 -21.75
C GLU A 4 -11.75 -19.91 -21.44
N TYR A 5 -12.97 -19.48 -21.15
CA TYR A 5 -13.23 -18.28 -20.38
C TYR A 5 -12.94 -18.60 -18.91
N ASP A 6 -11.66 -18.56 -18.54
CA ASP A 6 -11.26 -18.40 -17.15
C ASP A 6 -10.72 -16.97 -16.99
N GLU A 7 -11.64 -15.99 -16.95
CA GLU A 7 -11.33 -14.73 -16.29
C GLU A 7 -11.23 -15.05 -14.79
N GLU A 8 -10.11 -15.64 -14.37
CA GLU A 8 -9.81 -15.87 -12.95
C GLU A 8 -10.04 -14.55 -12.22
N PHE A 9 -11.04 -14.51 -11.33
CA PHE A 9 -11.31 -13.37 -10.47
C PHE A 9 -10.01 -13.09 -9.68
N GLY A 10 -9.41 -11.94 -9.93
CA GLY A 10 -8.15 -11.57 -9.28
C GLY A 10 -8.34 -11.36 -7.78
N GLU A 11 -7.31 -11.67 -7.00
CA GLU A 11 -7.31 -11.40 -5.57
C GLU A 11 -7.17 -9.89 -5.32
N LEU A 12 -7.93 -9.32 -4.39
CA LEU A 12 -7.91 -7.90 -4.06
C LEU A 12 -7.08 -7.61 -2.81
N GLY A 13 -6.16 -6.66 -2.91
CA GLY A 13 -5.36 -6.14 -1.81
C GLY A 13 -5.54 -4.65 -1.62
N LEU A 14 -5.92 -4.22 -0.42
CA LEU A 14 -5.86 -2.82 -0.01
C LEU A 14 -4.43 -2.47 0.39
N VAL A 15 -3.88 -1.41 -0.19
CA VAL A 15 -2.60 -0.81 0.23
C VAL A 15 -2.87 0.56 0.83
N ILE A 16 -2.48 0.74 2.09
CA ILE A 16 -2.87 1.90 2.91
C ILE A 16 -1.76 2.23 3.91
N GLY A 17 -1.73 3.44 4.45
CA GLY A 17 -0.77 3.80 5.48
C GLY A 17 -0.67 5.28 5.71
N ASP A 18 0.34 5.67 6.50
CA ASP A 18 0.62 7.07 6.86
C ASP A 18 -0.64 7.78 7.38
N PHE A 19 -1.33 7.12 8.31
CA PHE A 19 -2.53 7.65 8.96
C PHE A 19 -2.19 8.84 9.85
N ASN A 20 -1.15 8.68 10.67
CA ASN A 20 -0.70 9.63 11.68
C ASN A 20 -1.84 10.10 12.61
N ILE A 21 -2.71 9.18 13.04
CA ILE A 21 -3.83 9.48 13.94
C ILE A 21 -3.45 9.08 15.38
N PRO A 22 -3.61 9.95 16.38
CA PRO A 22 -4.25 11.27 16.35
C PRO A 22 -3.28 12.45 16.16
N SER A 23 -1.99 12.19 15.98
CA SER A 23 -0.93 13.20 16.10
C SER A 23 -0.96 14.27 15.01
N ARG A 24 -1.34 13.91 13.79
CA ARG A 24 -1.33 14.81 12.61
C ARG A 24 -2.65 14.82 11.84
N ALA A 25 -3.52 13.87 12.12
CA ALA A 25 -4.88 13.82 11.61
C ALA A 25 -5.82 13.33 12.71
N SER A 26 -7.05 13.85 12.74
CA SER A 26 -8.08 13.35 13.66
C SER A 26 -8.73 12.07 13.14
N ASP A 27 -8.88 11.95 11.81
CA ASP A 27 -9.63 10.87 11.19
C ASP A 27 -9.36 10.74 9.68
N LEU A 28 -9.83 9.65 9.06
CA LEU A 28 -9.86 9.50 7.60
C LEU A 28 -10.94 10.40 6.97
N PRO A 29 -10.79 10.80 5.70
CA PRO A 29 -11.88 11.39 4.92
C PRO A 29 -13.14 10.51 4.98
N PRO A 30 -14.34 11.06 5.25
CA PRO A 30 -15.58 10.29 5.35
C PRO A 30 -15.86 9.42 4.11
N GLN A 31 -15.58 9.95 2.93
CA GLN A 31 -15.74 9.27 1.65
C GLN A 31 -14.88 8.01 1.54
N PHE A 32 -13.69 8.00 2.16
CA PHE A 32 -12.85 6.80 2.19
C PHE A 32 -13.39 5.76 3.17
N LYS A 33 -13.95 6.19 4.31
CA LYS A 33 -14.58 5.25 5.25
C LYS A 33 -15.76 4.49 4.66
N GLU A 34 -16.54 5.15 3.79
CA GLU A 34 -17.65 4.52 3.08
C GLU A 34 -17.18 3.47 2.06
N LEU A 35 -15.97 3.62 1.51
CA LEU A 35 -15.38 2.68 0.56
C LEU A 35 -14.65 1.52 1.27
N LEU A 36 -14.01 1.80 2.40
CA LEU A 36 -13.18 0.85 3.15
C LEU A 36 -14.05 0.04 4.14
N VAL A 37 -14.89 -0.83 3.58
CA VAL A 37 -15.78 -1.71 4.37
C VAL A 37 -15.22 -3.13 4.50
N PRO A 38 -15.49 -3.83 5.63
CA PRO A 38 -15.03 -5.20 5.86
C PRO A 38 -15.39 -6.20 4.76
N ASN A 39 -14.54 -7.21 4.58
CA ASN A 39 -14.75 -8.38 3.71
C ASN A 39 -14.91 -8.06 2.21
N LYS A 40 -14.42 -6.90 1.75
CA LYS A 40 -14.35 -6.55 0.32
C LYS A 40 -13.02 -6.90 -0.33
N VAL A 41 -11.95 -6.98 0.46
CA VAL A 41 -10.59 -7.29 0.01
C VAL A 41 -10.08 -8.54 0.72
N GLN A 42 -9.20 -9.30 0.05
CA GLN A 42 -8.58 -10.49 0.62
C GLN A 42 -7.36 -10.13 1.45
N TYR A 43 -6.66 -9.05 1.11
CA TYR A 43 -5.44 -8.61 1.81
C TYR A 43 -5.50 -7.14 2.20
N VAL A 44 -4.80 -6.81 3.29
CA VAL A 44 -4.49 -5.43 3.65
C VAL A 44 -2.97 -5.33 3.84
N PHE A 45 -2.34 -4.39 3.15
CA PHE A 45 -0.92 -4.05 3.25
C PHE A 45 -0.81 -2.63 3.81
N CYS A 46 -0.53 -2.54 5.11
CA CYS A 46 -0.38 -1.28 5.82
C CYS A 46 1.10 -0.91 5.93
N THR A 47 1.50 0.23 5.35
CA THR A 47 2.89 0.71 5.39
C THR A 47 3.28 1.31 6.75
N GLY A 48 2.36 1.40 7.71
CA GLY A 48 2.63 1.87 9.08
C GLY A 48 2.24 3.33 9.29
N ASN A 49 2.77 3.92 10.36
CA ASN A 49 2.36 5.21 10.91
C ASN A 49 0.84 5.25 11.15
N VAL A 50 0.32 4.18 11.75
CA VAL A 50 -1.12 4.05 12.08
C VAL A 50 -1.45 4.95 13.27
N GLY A 51 -0.53 5.02 14.23
CA GLY A 51 -0.53 5.99 15.34
C GLY A 51 -1.33 5.57 16.58
N ASN A 52 -2.33 4.69 16.46
CA ASN A 52 -3.05 4.17 17.63
C ASN A 52 -3.62 2.76 17.44
N ARG A 53 -3.98 2.13 18.56
CA ARG A 53 -4.50 0.77 18.61
C ARG A 53 -5.89 0.63 17.99
N GLU A 54 -6.76 1.61 18.15
CA GLU A 54 -8.13 1.58 17.60
C GLU A 54 -8.10 1.48 16.06
N THR A 55 -7.32 2.32 15.41
CA THR A 55 -7.14 2.29 13.95
C THR A 55 -6.47 0.98 13.50
N THR A 56 -5.52 0.46 14.29
CA THR A 56 -4.85 -0.82 14.01
C THR A 56 -5.84 -2.00 14.10
N ASP A 57 -6.72 -1.99 15.10
CA ASP A 57 -7.72 -3.03 15.28
C ASP A 57 -8.82 -2.90 14.20
N TRP A 58 -9.21 -1.69 13.81
CA TRP A 58 -10.07 -1.44 12.65
C TRP A 58 -9.49 -2.02 11.35
N LEU A 59 -8.20 -1.81 11.06
CA LEU A 59 -7.53 -2.38 9.88
C LEU A 59 -7.61 -3.92 9.82
N LYS A 60 -7.56 -4.59 10.97
CA LYS A 60 -7.71 -6.05 11.08
C LYS A 60 -9.15 -6.51 10.85
N THR A 61 -10.15 -5.63 10.95
CA THR A 61 -11.54 -5.96 10.59
C THR A 61 -11.77 -5.91 9.08
N LEU A 62 -10.94 -5.20 8.32
CA LEU A 62 -11.10 -5.07 6.87
C LEU A 62 -10.84 -6.39 6.14
N SER A 63 -9.84 -7.14 6.58
CA SER A 63 -9.55 -8.51 6.14
C SER A 63 -8.90 -9.33 7.25
N GLY A 64 -9.13 -10.65 7.26
CA GLY A 64 -8.39 -11.58 8.10
C GLY A 64 -6.91 -11.71 7.73
N ASN A 65 -6.50 -11.27 6.54
CA ASN A 65 -5.11 -11.29 6.08
C ASN A 65 -4.50 -9.88 6.03
N THR A 66 -4.35 -9.30 7.22
CA THR A 66 -3.81 -7.95 7.39
C THR A 66 -2.31 -7.99 7.74
N HIS A 67 -1.51 -7.33 6.92
CA HIS A 67 -0.07 -7.18 7.04
C HIS A 67 0.24 -5.73 7.39
N ILE A 68 0.88 -5.50 8.53
CA ILE A 68 1.28 -4.17 8.99
C ILE A 68 2.78 -4.19 9.24
N VAL A 69 3.48 -3.16 8.76
CA VAL A 69 4.88 -2.89 9.10
C VAL A 69 4.99 -1.61 9.91
N LYS A 70 6.10 -1.48 10.62
CA LYS A 70 6.30 -0.44 11.61
C LYS A 70 6.74 0.87 10.95
N GLY A 71 5.98 1.93 11.19
CA GLY A 71 6.37 3.30 10.87
C GLY A 71 7.33 3.90 11.90
N ASP A 72 7.97 5.01 11.55
CA ASP A 72 8.88 5.74 12.44
C ASP A 72 8.16 6.36 13.66
N PHE A 73 6.85 6.58 13.57
CA PHE A 73 6.01 7.07 14.66
C PHE A 73 5.20 5.98 15.37
N ASP A 74 5.34 4.70 14.99
CA ASP A 74 4.67 3.60 15.68
C ASP A 74 5.53 3.10 16.87
N GLU A 75 5.01 3.23 18.08
CA GLU A 75 5.77 2.92 19.32
C GLU A 75 5.85 1.42 19.65
N THR A 76 5.04 0.58 18.98
CA THR A 76 4.91 -0.84 19.33
C THR A 76 6.09 -1.66 18.79
N LYS A 77 6.68 -2.52 19.62
CA LYS A 77 7.76 -3.45 19.21
C LYS A 77 7.25 -4.74 18.54
N GLU A 78 5.94 -4.99 18.56
CA GLU A 78 5.33 -6.22 18.06
C GLU A 78 5.13 -6.19 16.53
N ILE A 79 5.16 -4.99 15.94
CA ILE A 79 5.04 -4.80 14.49
C ILE A 79 6.43 -4.91 13.85
N PRO A 80 6.61 -5.76 12.82
CA PRO A 80 7.90 -5.92 12.16
C PRO A 80 8.28 -4.69 11.32
N GLU A 81 9.57 -4.43 11.17
CA GLU A 81 10.09 -3.34 10.29
C GLU A 81 9.85 -3.65 8.79
N THR A 82 9.90 -4.93 8.42
CA THR A 82 9.74 -5.40 7.05
C THR A 82 8.94 -6.70 7.00
N LYS A 83 8.26 -6.97 5.89
CA LYS A 83 7.52 -8.23 5.67
C LYS A 83 7.57 -8.64 4.21
N ILE A 84 7.73 -9.93 3.96
CA ILE A 84 7.62 -10.53 2.63
C ILE A 84 6.31 -11.31 2.56
N ILE A 85 5.54 -11.10 1.49
CA ILE A 85 4.24 -11.73 1.26
C ILE A 85 4.23 -12.36 -0.13
N GLN A 86 3.83 -13.63 -0.23
CA GLN A 86 3.63 -14.32 -1.50
C GLN A 86 2.14 -14.33 -1.87
N ILE A 87 1.80 -13.89 -3.08
CA ILE A 87 0.43 -13.89 -3.63
C ILE A 87 0.49 -14.42 -5.05
N GLY A 88 0.00 -15.65 -5.27
CA GLY A 88 0.19 -16.35 -6.55
C GLY A 88 1.67 -16.35 -6.96
N SER A 89 1.96 -15.82 -8.14
CA SER A 89 3.33 -15.69 -8.68
C SER A 89 4.10 -14.46 -8.19
N TRP A 90 3.45 -13.54 -7.47
CA TRP A 90 4.04 -12.27 -7.04
C TRP A 90 4.61 -12.36 -5.63
N LYS A 91 5.85 -11.90 -5.47
CA LYS A 91 6.47 -11.70 -4.16
C LYS A 91 6.51 -10.21 -3.83
N LEU A 92 5.79 -9.83 -2.78
CA LEU A 92 5.70 -8.45 -2.30
C LEU A 92 6.62 -8.25 -1.10
N ALA A 93 7.41 -7.19 -1.14
CA ALA A 93 8.13 -6.66 0.00
C ALA A 93 7.36 -5.44 0.56
N LEU A 94 7.09 -5.43 1.86
CA LEU A 94 6.42 -4.35 2.56
C LEU A 94 7.37 -3.77 3.61
N LEU A 95 7.52 -2.45 3.61
CA LEU A 95 8.28 -1.69 4.62
C LEU A 95 7.76 -0.25 4.69
N HIS A 96 8.12 0.50 5.72
CA HIS A 96 7.63 1.88 5.86
C HIS A 96 8.31 2.87 4.92
N GLY A 97 9.64 2.84 4.82
CA GLY A 97 10.41 3.69 3.90
C GLY A 97 11.30 4.70 4.59
N HIS A 98 11.09 4.98 5.89
CA HIS A 98 11.99 5.83 6.69
C HIS A 98 13.41 5.22 6.81
N GLN A 99 13.51 3.91 6.60
CA GLN A 99 14.77 3.16 6.63
C GLN A 99 15.64 3.42 5.38
N ILE A 100 15.07 4.03 4.34
CA ILE A 100 15.70 4.19 3.01
C ILE A 100 16.04 5.66 2.78
N VAL A 101 17.32 5.92 2.51
CA VAL A 101 17.85 7.27 2.33
C VAL A 101 18.63 7.33 1.00
N PRO A 102 18.33 8.28 0.09
CA PRO A 102 17.27 9.30 0.20
C PRO A 102 15.85 8.71 0.07
N ALA A 103 14.90 9.27 0.83
CA ALA A 103 13.52 8.81 0.84
C ALA A 103 12.85 9.03 -0.52
N GLY A 104 12.14 8.01 -1.02
CA GLY A 104 11.40 8.10 -2.28
C GLY A 104 12.24 8.02 -3.56
N ASP A 105 13.55 7.82 -3.43
CA ASP A 105 14.45 7.64 -4.57
C ASP A 105 14.33 6.24 -5.17
N ASP A 106 13.97 6.18 -6.46
CA ASP A 106 13.64 4.92 -7.15
C ASP A 106 14.85 3.98 -7.27
N GLU A 107 16.06 4.50 -7.45
CA GLU A 107 17.28 3.67 -7.58
C GLU A 107 17.64 2.99 -6.24
N THR A 108 17.54 3.74 -5.15
CA THR A 108 17.76 3.21 -3.79
C THR A 108 16.68 2.20 -3.43
N LEU A 109 15.40 2.53 -3.67
CA LEU A 109 14.27 1.62 -3.45
C LEU A 109 14.39 0.32 -4.25
N TYR A 110 14.81 0.43 -5.51
CA TYR A 110 15.05 -0.73 -6.37
C TYR A 110 16.17 -1.63 -5.84
N THR A 111 17.23 -1.05 -5.25
CA THR A 111 18.30 -1.83 -4.63
C THR A 111 17.78 -2.68 -3.47
N PHE A 112 16.99 -2.10 -2.56
CA PHE A 112 16.35 -2.85 -1.47
C PHE A 112 15.38 -3.93 -1.98
N LEU A 113 14.60 -3.62 -3.02
CA LEU A 113 13.69 -4.59 -3.65
C LEU A 113 14.45 -5.82 -4.21
N ARG A 114 15.62 -5.60 -4.83
CA ARG A 114 16.48 -6.70 -5.28
C ARG A 114 17.06 -7.51 -4.12
N GLU A 115 17.53 -6.86 -3.06
CA GLU A 115 18.08 -7.55 -1.88
C GLU A 115 17.04 -8.42 -1.18
N MET A 116 15.77 -7.99 -1.19
CA MET A 116 14.63 -8.76 -0.67
C MET A 116 14.17 -9.89 -1.61
N GLU A 117 14.75 -9.95 -2.81
CA GLU A 117 14.40 -10.89 -3.87
C GLU A 117 12.89 -10.87 -4.17
N ALA A 118 12.26 -9.69 -4.16
CA ALA A 118 10.83 -9.49 -4.36
C ALA A 118 10.54 -8.81 -5.70
N ASP A 119 9.30 -8.90 -6.19
CA ASP A 119 8.86 -8.36 -7.49
C ASP A 119 8.25 -6.97 -7.35
N VAL A 120 7.58 -6.72 -6.22
CA VAL A 120 6.93 -5.46 -5.90
C VAL A 120 7.39 -5.00 -4.53
N LEU A 121 7.88 -3.76 -4.43
CA LEU A 121 8.13 -3.08 -3.17
C LEU A 121 6.94 -2.17 -2.84
N VAL A 122 6.40 -2.29 -1.63
CA VAL A 122 5.38 -1.41 -1.08
C VAL A 122 6.01 -0.57 0.03
N THR A 123 6.02 0.75 -0.15
CA THR A 123 6.59 1.72 0.81
C THR A 123 5.62 2.86 1.12
N GLY A 124 5.84 3.59 2.20
CA GLY A 124 5.12 4.80 2.58
C GLY A 124 6.09 5.97 2.79
N HIS A 125 5.98 6.65 3.93
CA HIS A 125 6.86 7.70 4.46
C HIS A 125 6.83 9.03 3.69
N THR A 126 6.95 9.00 2.36
CA THR A 126 6.90 10.20 1.51
C THR A 126 5.52 10.85 1.50
N GLY A 127 4.46 10.10 1.87
CA GLY A 127 3.07 10.57 1.87
C GLY A 127 2.49 10.82 0.48
N ILE A 128 3.21 10.51 -0.61
CA ILE A 128 2.80 10.76 -1.99
C ILE A 128 2.50 9.43 -2.68
N ALA A 129 1.27 9.27 -3.16
CA ALA A 129 0.90 8.11 -3.96
C ALA A 129 1.74 8.05 -5.24
N LYS A 130 2.44 6.94 -5.45
CA LYS A 130 3.35 6.75 -6.58
C LYS A 130 3.39 5.28 -6.98
N VAL A 131 3.42 5.04 -8.29
CA VAL A 131 3.68 3.72 -8.88
C VAL A 131 4.82 3.91 -9.87
N SER A 132 5.94 3.21 -9.67
CA SER A 132 7.09 3.26 -10.56
C SER A 132 7.52 1.85 -10.98
N ALA A 133 8.09 1.75 -12.17
CA ALA A 133 8.64 0.53 -12.73
C ALA A 133 10.14 0.75 -12.99
N VAL A 134 10.98 -0.11 -12.43
CA VAL A 134 12.44 -0.05 -12.55
C VAL A 134 12.95 -1.45 -12.88
N GLU A 135 13.65 -1.60 -14.01
CA GLU A 135 14.26 -2.87 -14.45
C GLU A 135 13.34 -4.09 -14.24
N LYS A 136 12.09 -3.99 -14.73
CA LYS A 136 11.06 -5.04 -14.67
C LYS A 136 10.45 -5.32 -13.30
N LYS A 137 10.83 -4.60 -12.25
CA LYS A 137 10.23 -4.65 -10.92
C LYS A 137 9.40 -3.41 -10.63
N TYR A 138 8.54 -3.48 -9.63
CA TYR A 138 7.59 -2.41 -9.31
C TYR A 138 7.81 -1.86 -7.91
N ILE A 139 7.64 -0.54 -7.77
CA ILE A 139 7.65 0.15 -6.49
C ILE A 139 6.33 0.91 -6.38
N ILE A 140 5.63 0.69 -5.27
CA ILE A 140 4.29 1.22 -5.02
C ILE A 140 4.30 1.94 -3.68
N ASN A 141 3.76 3.16 -3.68
CA ASN A 141 3.52 3.95 -2.49
C ASN A 141 2.04 4.35 -2.47
N PRO A 142 1.29 4.03 -1.39
CA PRO A 142 -0.12 4.37 -1.35
C PRO A 142 -0.39 5.84 -1.06
N GLY A 143 0.63 6.61 -0.67
CA GLY A 143 0.49 7.93 -0.09
C GLY A 143 0.02 7.89 1.36
N SER A 144 -0.47 9.04 1.84
CA SER A 144 -1.09 9.15 3.17
C SER A 144 -2.60 9.07 3.04
N VAL A 145 -3.25 8.15 3.75
CA VAL A 145 -4.71 8.01 3.70
C VAL A 145 -5.46 9.19 4.33
N THR A 146 -4.78 9.95 5.18
CA THR A 146 -5.33 11.17 5.81
C THR A 146 -4.88 12.45 5.13
N GLY A 147 -3.90 12.39 4.22
CA GLY A 147 -3.26 13.59 3.63
C GLY A 147 -2.47 14.42 4.65
N SER A 148 -2.10 13.79 5.78
CA SER A 148 -1.42 14.47 6.88
C SER A 148 -0.06 15.07 6.48
N PHE A 149 0.31 16.19 7.10
CA PHE A 149 1.60 16.84 6.86
C PHE A 149 2.76 15.95 7.34
N ASN A 150 3.72 15.63 6.47
CA ASN A 150 4.82 14.72 6.80
C ASN A 150 6.11 15.40 7.31
N GLY A 151 6.10 16.72 7.49
CA GLY A 151 7.30 17.52 7.81
C GLY A 151 7.80 18.37 6.64
N THR A 152 7.47 17.97 5.41
CA THR A 152 7.91 18.64 4.18
C THR A 152 6.74 19.24 3.41
N GLN A 153 5.64 18.49 3.28
CA GLN A 153 4.44 18.91 2.58
C GLN A 153 3.19 18.21 3.12
N SER A 154 2.02 18.80 2.87
CA SER A 154 0.76 18.09 2.96
C SER A 154 0.50 17.37 1.63
N SER A 155 -0.08 16.17 1.69
CA SER A 155 -0.42 15.42 0.50
C SER A 155 -1.92 15.28 0.34
N ILE A 156 -2.33 14.94 -0.88
CA ILE A 156 -3.72 14.59 -1.16
C ILE A 156 -3.99 13.22 -0.51
N PRO A 157 -5.03 13.08 0.33
CA PRO A 157 -5.40 11.81 0.92
C PRO A 157 -5.53 10.72 -0.14
N SER A 158 -4.88 9.59 0.06
CA SER A 158 -4.81 8.51 -0.93
C SER A 158 -4.65 7.11 -0.34
N PHE A 159 -5.13 6.12 -1.09
CA PHE A 159 -4.88 4.70 -0.85
C PHE A 159 -5.00 3.96 -2.19
N LEU A 160 -4.55 2.71 -2.23
CA LEU A 160 -4.53 1.91 -3.45
C LEU A 160 -5.32 0.61 -3.26
N ILE A 161 -5.98 0.17 -4.32
CA ILE A 161 -6.46 -1.21 -4.45
C ILE A 161 -5.64 -1.90 -5.53
N LEU A 162 -5.07 -3.05 -5.20
CA LEU A 162 -4.39 -3.95 -6.12
C LEU A 162 -5.32 -5.11 -6.45
N GLU A 163 -5.51 -5.40 -7.73
CA GLU A 163 -6.14 -6.62 -8.20
C GLU A 163 -5.06 -7.50 -8.83
N PHE A 164 -4.69 -8.56 -8.12
CA PHE A 164 -3.68 -9.53 -8.54
C PHE A 164 -4.31 -10.51 -9.53
N LYS A 165 -3.87 -10.45 -10.78
CA LYS A 165 -4.22 -11.42 -11.83
C LYS A 165 -3.00 -12.27 -12.16
N LYS A 166 -3.24 -13.37 -12.87
CA LYS A 166 -2.23 -14.35 -13.27
C LYS A 166 -1.00 -13.74 -13.94
N GLU A 167 -1.19 -12.74 -14.81
CA GLU A 167 -0.12 -12.14 -15.62
C GLU A 167 0.04 -10.63 -15.40
N LYS A 168 -0.65 -10.04 -14.42
CA LYS A 168 -0.57 -8.59 -14.16
C LYS A 168 -1.14 -8.22 -12.80
N ILE A 169 -0.74 -7.05 -12.29
CA ILE A 169 -1.45 -6.37 -11.20
C ILE A 169 -2.14 -5.16 -11.79
N GLN A 170 -3.45 -5.05 -11.56
CA GLN A 170 -4.17 -3.80 -11.80
C GLN A 170 -4.12 -2.95 -10.54
N VAL A 171 -3.64 -1.72 -10.67
CA VAL A 171 -3.57 -0.74 -9.57
C VAL A 171 -4.66 0.29 -9.77
N PHE A 172 -5.48 0.51 -8.74
CA PHE A 172 -6.45 1.58 -8.66
C PHE A 172 -5.99 2.56 -7.57
N ILE A 173 -5.68 3.80 -7.96
CA ILE A 173 -5.18 4.85 -7.08
C ILE A 173 -6.35 5.74 -6.71
N TYR A 174 -6.80 5.69 -5.47
CA TYR A 174 -7.85 6.54 -4.94
C TYR A 174 -7.22 7.79 -4.35
N THR A 175 -7.70 8.96 -4.77
CA THR A 175 -7.28 10.26 -4.24
C THR A 175 -8.51 11.08 -3.85
N PHE A 176 -8.37 11.95 -2.86
CA PHE A 176 -9.47 12.82 -2.42
C PHE A 176 -9.06 14.29 -2.41
N ASP A 177 -9.62 15.06 -3.34
CA ASP A 177 -9.46 16.52 -3.45
C ASP A 177 -10.82 17.15 -3.72
N GLY A 178 -11.62 17.30 -2.66
CA GLY A 178 -13.04 17.70 -2.71
C GLY A 178 -13.99 16.58 -3.16
N GLU A 179 -13.55 15.74 -4.09
CA GLU A 179 -14.22 14.54 -4.58
C GLU A 179 -13.24 13.36 -4.68
N VAL A 180 -13.78 12.13 -4.68
CA VAL A 180 -12.96 10.92 -4.86
C VAL A 180 -12.66 10.75 -6.34
N LYS A 181 -11.37 10.69 -6.68
CA LYS A 181 -10.87 10.42 -8.03
C LYS A 181 -10.14 9.09 -8.04
N ILE A 182 -10.31 8.33 -9.13
CA ILE A 182 -9.71 7.01 -9.30
C ILE A 182 -8.85 7.04 -10.57
N ASP A 183 -7.55 6.85 -10.41
CA ASP A 183 -6.63 6.58 -11.52
C ASP A 183 -6.35 5.07 -11.63
N LYS A 184 -6.08 4.59 -12.84
CA LYS A 184 -5.90 3.15 -13.11
C LYS A 184 -4.59 2.91 -13.85
N GLN A 185 -3.76 2.03 -13.31
CA GLN A 185 -2.48 1.64 -13.90
C GLN A 185 -2.33 0.12 -13.94
N GLU A 186 -1.61 -0.39 -14.94
CA GLU A 186 -1.38 -1.82 -15.14
C GLU A 186 0.10 -2.15 -15.00
N LEU A 187 0.40 -3.14 -14.18
CA LEU A 187 1.75 -3.66 -13.94
C LEU A 187 1.82 -5.08 -14.51
N PRO A 188 2.26 -5.25 -15.77
CA PRO A 188 2.37 -6.57 -16.37
C PRO A 188 3.40 -7.43 -15.64
N PHE A 189 3.16 -8.72 -15.48
CA PHE A 189 4.15 -9.63 -14.92
C PHE A 189 5.34 -9.73 -15.88
N GLN A 190 6.52 -9.39 -15.39
CA GLN A 190 7.74 -9.40 -16.20
C GLN A 190 8.65 -10.53 -15.73
N LYS A 191 8.75 -11.57 -16.56
CA LYS A 191 9.70 -12.69 -16.36
C LYS A 191 11.16 -12.25 -16.52
#